data_AF-A0A9P1GIP0-F1
#
_entry.id   AF-A0A9P1GIP0-F1
#
_cell.length_a   1.000
_cell.length_b   1.000
_cell.length_c   1.000
_cell.angle_alpha   90.00
_cell.angle_beta   90.00
_cell.angle_gamma   90.00
#
_symmetry.space_group_name_H-M   'P 1'
#
loop_
_entity.id
_entity.type
_entity.pdbx_description
1 polymer ?
#
loop_
_entity_poly.entity_id
_entity_poly.type
_entity_poly.pdbx_seq_one_letter_code
_entity_poly.pdbx_strand_id
1 'polypeptide(L)'
;MAGPRFEWDWVGGRCKLVTDSAPVSLLHGDIAVAERYFRKQRQRDEAEEQRHKLEKQRIRLRKFLKKHNFDPADVNATGAPKSVCFGWGRFFERPLHRAAKSKNEPMILLLLQFGADPRSKDSNGRTVYSYITSPTLRLQMQMLHHRICSDGPSVLE
;
A
#
# COMPACT_ATOMS: atom_id res chain seq x y z
N MET A 1 -3.65 -9.54 22.75
CA MET A 1 -3.82 -10.78 23.54
C MET A 1 -2.73 -11.74 23.10
N ALA A 2 -1.75 -12.00 23.96
CA ALA A 2 -0.72 -13.00 23.65
C ALA A 2 -1.41 -14.37 23.66
N GLY A 3 -1.32 -15.12 22.57
CA GLY A 3 -1.83 -16.49 22.51
C GLY A 3 -1.13 -17.40 23.53
N PRO A 4 -1.71 -18.57 23.85
CA PRO A 4 -1.13 -19.49 24.81
C PRO A 4 0.31 -19.85 24.41
N ARG A 5 1.24 -19.73 25.37
CA ARG A 5 2.63 -20.19 25.23
C ARG A 5 2.63 -21.70 25.43
N PHE A 6 2.86 -22.45 24.36
CA PHE A 6 3.05 -23.90 24.42
C PHE A 6 4.53 -24.20 24.72
N GLU A 7 4.77 -25.04 25.73
CA GLU A 7 6.08 -25.53 26.14
C GLU A 7 6.25 -26.98 25.68
N TRP A 8 7.41 -27.30 25.08
CA TRP A 8 7.67 -28.56 24.39
C TRP A 8 8.92 -29.24 24.95
N ASP A 9 8.78 -30.51 25.33
CA ASP A 9 9.89 -31.33 25.82
C ASP A 9 10.25 -32.45 24.83
N TRP A 10 11.55 -32.69 24.67
CA TRP A 10 12.10 -33.74 23.81
C TRP A 10 12.52 -34.95 24.63
N VAL A 11 11.84 -36.09 24.46
CA VAL A 11 12.18 -37.34 25.16
C VAL A 11 12.18 -38.51 24.18
N GLY A 12 13.33 -39.17 24.00
CA GLY A 12 13.45 -40.41 23.20
C GLY A 12 13.07 -40.27 21.73
N GLY A 13 13.31 -39.10 21.12
CA GLY A 13 12.96 -38.82 19.72
C GLY A 13 11.49 -38.44 19.49
N ARG A 14 10.69 -38.27 20.55
CA ARG A 14 9.29 -37.82 20.48
C ARG A 14 9.13 -36.49 21.21
N CYS A 15 8.58 -35.47 20.54
CA CYS A 15 8.18 -34.23 21.19
C CYS A 15 6.90 -34.46 21.99
N LYS A 16 6.89 -34.06 23.25
CA LYS A 16 5.70 -34.06 24.11
C LYS A 16 5.28 -32.62 24.35
N LEU A 17 4.01 -32.33 24.11
CA LEU A 17 3.40 -31.09 24.57
C LEU A 17 3.25 -31.20 26.09
N VAL A 18 3.82 -30.25 26.83
CA VAL A 18 3.66 -30.21 28.28
C VAL A 18 2.27 -29.65 28.57
N THR A 19 1.34 -30.53 28.96
CA THR A 19 0.00 -30.19 29.44
C THR A 19 -0.19 -30.75 30.83
N ASP A 20 -0.97 -30.06 31.68
CA ASP A 20 -1.32 -30.52 33.04
C ASP A 20 -2.11 -31.85 33.03
N SER A 21 -2.63 -32.25 31.88
CA SER A 21 -3.23 -33.56 31.60
C SER A 21 -2.30 -34.41 30.71
N ALA A 22 -2.34 -35.74 30.90
CA ALA A 22 -1.41 -36.74 30.34
C ALA A 22 -0.82 -36.42 28.94
N PRO A 23 0.49 -36.65 28.71
CA PRO A 23 1.18 -36.23 27.49
C PRO A 23 0.63 -36.96 26.26
N VAL A 24 -0.07 -36.21 25.40
CA VAL A 24 -0.54 -36.71 24.12
C VAL A 24 0.66 -36.92 23.21
N SER A 25 0.98 -38.19 22.95
CA SER A 25 2.05 -38.58 22.03
C SER A 25 1.58 -38.43 20.58
N LEU A 26 1.87 -37.30 19.95
CA LEU A 26 1.64 -37.12 18.51
C LEU A 26 2.75 -37.82 17.71
N LEU A 27 2.41 -38.44 16.56
CA LEU A 27 3.42 -38.96 15.64
C LEU A 27 4.17 -37.77 15.02
N HIS A 28 5.44 -37.96 14.63
CA HIS A 28 6.25 -36.89 14.01
C HIS A 28 5.58 -36.27 12.77
N GLY A 29 4.80 -37.07 12.03
CA GLY A 29 3.98 -36.61 10.91
C GLY A 29 2.87 -35.64 11.32
N ASP A 30 2.21 -35.87 12.46
CA ASP A 30 1.12 -35.01 12.96
C ASP A 30 1.65 -33.64 13.39
N ILE A 31 2.86 -33.60 13.98
CA ILE A 31 3.56 -32.36 14.37
C ILE A 31 3.94 -31.55 13.12
N ALA A 32 4.50 -32.19 12.09
CA ALA A 32 4.86 -31.52 10.84
C ALA A 32 3.63 -30.95 10.10
N VAL A 33 2.49 -31.65 10.14
CA VAL A 33 1.21 -31.17 9.58
C VAL A 33 0.69 -29.97 10.38
N ALA A 34 0.72 -30.02 11.71
CA ALA A 34 0.31 -28.91 12.57
C ALA A 34 1.19 -27.66 12.33
N GLU A 35 2.51 -27.81 12.25
CA GLU A 35 3.42 -26.70 11.95
C GLU A 35 3.15 -26.08 10.57
N ARG A 36 2.92 -26.90 9.54
CA ARG A 36 2.55 -26.40 8.20
C ARG A 36 1.24 -25.61 8.25
N TYR A 37 0.26 -26.10 9.01
CA TYR A 37 -1.01 -25.41 9.18
C TYR A 37 -0.84 -24.05 9.88
N PHE A 38 -0.10 -23.98 10.99
CA PHE A 38 0.14 -22.72 11.71
C PHE A 38 0.96 -21.72 10.90
N ARG A 39 1.98 -22.18 10.15
CA ARG A 39 2.73 -21.31 9.23
C ARG A 39 1.81 -20.73 8.16
N LYS A 40 0.93 -21.55 7.58
CA LYS A 40 -0.04 -21.12 6.58
C LYS A 40 -1.09 -20.16 7.15
N GLN A 41 -1.54 -20.36 8.39
CA GLN A 41 -2.44 -19.41 9.06
C GLN A 41 -1.76 -18.07 9.30
N ARG A 42 -0.55 -18.06 9.87
CA ARG A 42 0.19 -16.82 10.13
C ARG A 42 0.41 -16.01 8.84
N GLN A 43 0.78 -16.68 7.74
CA GLN A 43 0.91 -16.03 6.45
C GLN A 43 -0.40 -15.44 5.93
N ARG A 44 -1.55 -16.09 6.19
CA ARG A 44 -2.87 -15.54 5.86
C ARG A 44 -3.19 -14.32 6.69
N ASP A 45 -2.99 -14.38 8.00
CA ASP A 45 -3.26 -13.27 8.92
C ASP A 45 -2.38 -12.06 8.58
N GLU A 46 -1.09 -12.28 8.31
CA GLU A 46 -0.15 -11.24 7.87
C GLU A 46 -0.58 -10.64 6.52
N ALA A 47 -0.98 -11.48 5.56
CA ALA A 47 -1.47 -11.02 4.26
C ALA A 47 -2.77 -10.23 4.38
N GLU A 48 -3.69 -10.64 5.25
CA GLU A 48 -4.93 -9.92 5.55
C GLU A 48 -4.65 -8.58 6.23
N GLU A 49 -3.70 -8.52 7.16
CA GLU A 49 -3.29 -7.26 7.78
C GLU A 49 -2.68 -6.30 6.75
N GLN A 50 -1.82 -6.82 5.86
CA GLN A 50 -1.26 -6.03 4.75
C GLN A 50 -2.35 -5.52 3.80
N ARG A 51 -3.31 -6.38 3.44
CA ARG A 51 -4.48 -6.01 2.61
C ARG A 51 -5.30 -4.93 3.29
N HIS A 52 -5.55 -5.04 4.59
CA HIS A 52 -6.30 -4.05 5.35
C HIS A 52 -5.56 -2.71 5.45
N LYS A 53 -4.24 -2.72 5.62
CA LYS A 53 -3.39 -1.51 5.58
C LYS A 53 -3.48 -0.82 4.20
N LEU A 54 -3.35 -1.60 3.12
CA LEU A 54 -3.48 -1.10 1.75
C LEU A 54 -4.89 -0.55 1.48
N GLU A 55 -5.93 -1.21 1.98
CA GLU A 55 -7.31 -0.77 1.80
C GLU A 55 -7.58 0.55 2.55
N LYS A 56 -7.06 0.71 3.77
CA LYS A 56 -7.11 2.01 4.47
C LYS A 56 -6.44 3.12 3.67
N GLN A 57 -5.30 2.83 3.06
CA GLN A 57 -4.60 3.77 2.17
C GLN A 57 -5.45 4.11 0.94
N ARG A 58 -6.08 3.12 0.29
CA ARG A 58 -7.01 3.31 -0.84
C ARG A 58 -8.23 4.14 -0.45
N ILE A 59 -8.88 3.85 0.67
CA ILE A 59 -10.04 4.61 1.17
C ILE A 59 -9.65 6.07 1.41
N ARG A 60 -8.48 6.30 2.02
CA ARG A 60 -7.94 7.66 2.25
C ARG A 60 -7.72 8.41 0.93
N LEU A 61 -7.13 7.74 -0.06
CA LEU A 61 -6.91 8.29 -1.41
C LEU A 61 -8.24 8.58 -2.13
N ARG A 62 -9.18 7.63 -2.15
CA ARG A 62 -10.52 7.82 -2.76
C ARG A 62 -11.29 8.96 -2.12
N LYS A 63 -11.22 9.10 -0.79
CA LYS A 63 -11.83 10.23 -0.07
C LYS A 63 -11.25 11.57 -0.53
N PHE A 64 -9.94 11.64 -0.76
CA PHE A 64 -9.28 12.83 -1.30
C PHE A 64 -9.72 13.13 -2.74
N LEU A 65 -9.74 12.13 -3.63
CA LEU A 65 -10.16 12.29 -5.02
C LEU A 65 -11.61 12.80 -5.10
N LYS A 66 -12.52 12.17 -4.34
CA LYS A 66 -13.93 12.58 -4.28
C LYS A 66 -14.10 14.02 -3.78
N LYS A 67 -13.32 14.43 -2.77
CA LYS A 67 -13.35 15.81 -2.23
C LYS A 67 -12.97 16.85 -3.29
N HIS A 68 -12.10 16.50 -4.23
CA HIS A 68 -11.62 17.39 -5.28
C HIS A 68 -12.30 17.18 -6.64
N ASN A 69 -13.33 16.31 -6.72
CA ASN A 69 -14.04 15.96 -7.95
C ASN A 69 -13.17 15.28 -9.03
N PHE A 70 -12.17 14.49 -8.62
CA PHE A 70 -11.44 13.60 -9.52
C PHE A 70 -12.11 12.22 -9.59
N ASP A 71 -11.88 11.50 -10.68
CA ASP A 71 -12.35 10.13 -10.81
C ASP A 71 -11.70 9.23 -9.74
N PRO A 72 -12.48 8.52 -8.91
CA PRO A 72 -11.95 7.76 -7.79
C PRO A 72 -11.23 6.47 -8.21
N ALA A 73 -11.32 6.08 -9.48
CA ALA A 73 -10.73 4.87 -10.04
C ALA A 73 -9.38 5.12 -10.75
N ASP A 74 -9.10 6.37 -11.14
CA ASP A 74 -7.91 6.73 -11.90
C ASP A 74 -7.08 7.80 -11.16
N VAL A 75 -5.86 7.41 -10.77
CA VAL A 75 -4.91 8.30 -10.06
C VAL A 75 -4.25 9.32 -10.98
N ASN A 76 -4.29 9.09 -12.29
CA ASN A 76 -3.77 10.00 -13.31
C ASN A 76 -4.87 10.84 -13.97
N ALA A 77 -6.12 10.72 -13.49
CA ALA A 77 -7.27 11.43 -14.01
C ALA A 77 -7.01 12.93 -14.11
N THR A 78 -7.32 13.49 -15.27
CA THR A 78 -7.38 14.94 -15.45
C THR A 78 -8.71 15.45 -14.91
N GLY A 79 -8.69 16.26 -13.85
CA GLY A 79 -9.91 16.91 -13.39
C GLY A 79 -10.39 17.92 -14.43
N ALA A 80 -11.58 17.70 -14.98
CA ALA A 80 -12.31 18.73 -15.69
C ALA A 80 -13.12 19.55 -14.65
N PRO A 81 -13.05 20.90 -14.64
CA PRO A 81 -13.99 21.69 -13.85
C PRO A 81 -15.43 21.43 -14.34
N LYS A 82 -16.39 21.43 -13.42
CA LYS A 82 -17.85 21.27 -13.70
C LYS A 82 -18.45 22.35 -14.62
N SER A 83 -17.65 23.33 -15.06
CA SER A 83 -18.09 24.40 -15.94
C SER A 83 -16.99 24.72 -16.95
N VAL A 84 -16.91 23.94 -18.02
CA VAL A 84 -16.33 24.45 -19.26
C VAL A 84 -17.39 25.36 -19.87
N CYS A 85 -17.42 26.61 -19.42
CA CYS A 85 -18.15 27.67 -20.09
C CYS A 85 -17.38 28.02 -21.37
N PHE A 86 -18.07 27.91 -22.51
CA PHE A 86 -17.82 28.56 -23.80
C PHE A 86 -16.52 29.39 -23.91
N GLY A 87 -15.49 28.82 -24.57
CA GLY A 87 -14.53 29.60 -25.35
C GLY A 87 -13.19 30.01 -24.71
N TRP A 88 -12.94 29.78 -23.43
CA TRP A 88 -11.66 30.17 -22.79
C TRP A 88 -10.93 28.96 -22.19
N GLY A 89 -9.70 28.71 -22.68
CA GLY A 89 -8.64 27.86 -22.09
C GLY A 89 -9.05 26.56 -21.38
N ARG A 90 -8.65 25.40 -21.92
CA ARG A 90 -8.76 24.11 -21.21
C ARG A 90 -7.86 24.09 -19.97
N PHE A 91 -8.42 24.33 -18.79
CA PHE A 91 -7.76 24.04 -17.51
C PHE A 91 -7.97 22.55 -17.17
N PHE A 92 -6.92 21.75 -17.29
CA PHE A 92 -6.85 20.40 -16.74
C PHE A 92 -5.85 20.40 -15.58
N GLU A 93 -6.26 19.89 -14.42
CA GLU A 93 -5.42 19.74 -13.22
C GLU A 93 -5.38 18.25 -12.83
N ARG A 94 -4.21 17.71 -12.48
CA ARG A 94 -4.10 16.33 -11.97
C ARG A 94 -4.13 16.30 -10.43
N PRO A 95 -4.60 15.20 -9.83
CA PRO A 95 -4.66 15.06 -8.38
C PRO A 95 -3.28 15.21 -7.71
N LEU A 96 -2.20 14.82 -8.40
CA LEU A 96 -0.84 15.00 -7.91
C LEU A 96 -0.42 16.47 -7.82
N HIS A 97 -0.78 17.29 -8.81
CA HIS A 97 -0.56 18.75 -8.77
C HIS A 97 -1.40 19.41 -7.67
N ARG A 98 -2.64 18.94 -7.48
CA ARG A 98 -3.51 19.43 -6.40
C ARG A 98 -2.94 19.13 -5.01
N ALA A 99 -2.40 17.93 -4.82
CA ALA A 99 -1.71 17.54 -3.59
C ALA A 99 -0.47 18.42 -3.33
N ALA A 100 0.31 18.74 -4.37
CA ALA A 100 1.45 19.64 -4.28
C ALA A 100 1.05 21.09 -3.94
N LYS A 101 0.00 21.63 -4.57
CA LYS A 101 -0.53 22.97 -4.25
C LYS A 101 -1.05 23.07 -2.82
N SER A 102 -1.63 21.99 -2.29
CA SER A 102 -2.05 21.91 -0.88
C SER A 102 -0.92 21.61 0.10
N LYS A 103 0.33 21.45 -0.36
CA LYS A 103 1.51 21.07 0.43
C LYS A 103 1.30 19.80 1.26
N ASN A 104 0.50 18.87 0.74
CA ASN A 104 0.16 17.64 1.44
C ASN A 104 1.16 16.53 1.07
N GLU A 105 2.34 16.58 1.66
CA GLU A 105 3.43 15.61 1.44
C GLU A 105 2.97 14.13 1.56
N PRO A 106 2.22 13.71 2.59
CA PRO A 106 1.82 12.31 2.70
C PRO A 106 0.84 11.90 1.59
N MET A 107 0.02 12.82 1.07
CA MET A 107 -0.85 12.53 -0.07
C MET A 107 -0.07 12.42 -1.38
N ILE A 108 0.99 13.22 -1.56
CA ILE A 108 1.88 13.15 -2.74
C ILE A 108 2.55 11.78 -2.78
N LEU A 109 3.16 11.34 -1.67
CA LEU A 109 3.80 10.03 -1.58
C LEU A 109 2.79 8.88 -1.81
N LEU A 110 1.59 9.00 -1.24
CA LEU A 110 0.53 8.03 -1.43
C LEU A 110 0.14 7.92 -2.91
N LEU A 111 -0.09 9.03 -3.60
CA LEU A 111 -0.42 9.04 -5.02
C LEU A 111 0.70 8.41 -5.87
N LEU A 112 1.97 8.69 -5.56
CA LEU A 112 3.12 8.05 -6.24
C LEU A 112 3.15 6.54 -6.01
N GLN A 113 2.89 6.07 -4.78
CA GLN A 113 2.82 4.63 -4.48
C GLN A 113 1.73 3.92 -5.29
N PHE A 114 0.64 4.62 -5.63
CA PHE A 114 -0.43 4.09 -6.46
C PHE A 114 -0.19 4.29 -7.98
N GLY A 115 0.99 4.74 -8.40
CA GLY A 115 1.36 4.85 -9.82
C GLY A 115 1.04 6.20 -10.46
N ALA A 116 0.91 7.27 -9.68
CA ALA A 116 0.75 8.61 -10.23
C ALA A 116 2.07 9.10 -10.88
N ASP A 117 1.97 9.64 -12.09
CA ASP A 117 3.15 10.09 -12.84
C ASP A 117 3.63 11.49 -12.40
N PRO A 118 4.84 11.61 -11.78
CA PRO A 118 5.36 12.91 -11.33
C PRO A 118 5.86 13.80 -12.46
N ARG A 119 6.14 13.20 -13.64
CA ARG A 119 6.58 13.89 -14.87
C ARG A 119 5.42 14.51 -15.65
N SER A 120 4.19 14.20 -15.27
CA SER A 120 3.01 14.73 -15.92
C SER A 120 2.93 16.26 -15.77
N LYS A 121 2.57 16.96 -16.86
CA LYS A 121 2.49 18.42 -16.91
C LYS A 121 1.06 18.90 -16.68
N ASP A 122 0.86 19.88 -15.81
CA ASP A 122 -0.43 20.56 -15.60
C ASP A 122 -0.84 21.39 -16.84
N SER A 123 -2.03 21.98 -16.83
CA SER A 123 -2.49 22.97 -17.83
C SER A 123 -1.51 24.12 -18.11
N ASN A 124 -0.72 24.50 -17.11
CA ASN A 124 0.32 25.52 -17.24
C ASN A 124 1.65 24.98 -17.81
N GLY A 125 1.70 23.74 -18.27
CA GLY A 125 2.91 23.07 -18.73
C GLY A 125 3.92 22.73 -17.61
N ARG A 126 3.54 22.94 -16.33
CA ARG A 126 4.41 22.75 -15.17
C ARG A 126 4.32 21.32 -14.64
N THR A 127 5.47 20.75 -14.30
CA THR A 127 5.56 19.47 -13.58
C THR A 127 5.35 19.66 -12.09
N VAL A 128 5.06 18.57 -11.37
CA VAL A 128 4.86 18.60 -9.90
C VAL A 128 6.08 19.16 -9.16
N TYR A 129 7.29 18.88 -9.64
CA TYR A 129 8.54 19.43 -9.09
C TYR A 129 8.59 20.96 -9.02
N SER A 130 7.84 21.67 -9.89
CA SER A 130 7.76 23.14 -9.87
C SER A 130 7.00 23.69 -8.66
N TYR A 131 6.08 22.90 -8.10
CA TYR A 131 5.25 23.30 -6.96
C TYR A 131 5.86 22.89 -5.62
N ILE A 132 6.83 21.98 -5.65
CA ILE A 132 7.48 21.47 -4.45
C ILE A 132 8.68 22.32 -4.11
N THR A 133 8.62 22.96 -2.95
CA THR A 133 9.72 23.73 -2.37
C THR A 133 10.63 22.85 -1.51
N SER A 134 10.13 21.77 -0.91
CA SER A 134 10.92 20.94 0.02
C SER A 134 11.93 20.06 -0.74
N PRO A 135 13.24 20.14 -0.40
CA PRO A 135 14.27 19.34 -1.06
C PRO A 135 14.17 17.86 -0.68
N THR A 136 13.74 17.56 0.55
CA THR A 136 13.53 16.21 1.06
C THR A 136 12.48 15.45 0.25
N LEU A 137 11.31 16.05 0.03
CA LEU A 137 10.24 15.45 -0.76
C LEU A 137 10.66 15.24 -2.22
N ARG A 138 11.40 16.20 -2.79
CA ARG A 138 11.92 16.09 -4.15
C ARG A 138 12.79 14.84 -4.34
N LEU A 139 13.70 14.58 -3.39
CA LEU A 139 14.54 13.38 -3.40
C LEU A 139 13.70 12.10 -3.21
N GLN A 140 12.77 12.10 -2.27
CA GLN A 140 11.87 10.96 -2.04
C GLN A 140 11.08 10.59 -3.31
N MET A 141 10.55 11.57 -4.02
CA MET A 141 9.86 11.34 -5.29
C MET A 141 10.77 10.78 -6.37
N GLN A 142 12.02 11.25 -6.46
CA GLN A 142 13.00 10.71 -7.42
C GLN A 142 13.33 9.25 -7.12
N MET A 143 13.55 8.90 -5.85
CA MET A 143 13.82 7.53 -5.43
C MET A 143 12.63 6.60 -5.73
N LEU A 144 11.41 7.03 -5.39
CA LEU A 144 10.20 6.24 -5.66
C LEU A 144 9.94 6.04 -7.15
N HIS A 145 10.13 7.09 -7.96
CA HIS A 145 9.99 6.99 -9.42
C HIS A 145 10.98 5.99 -10.02
N HIS A 146 12.23 5.98 -9.54
CA HIS A 146 13.21 5.02 -10.04
C HIS A 146 12.86 3.57 -9.66
N ARG A 147 12.39 3.37 -8.42
CA ARG A 147 11.96 2.05 -7.92
C ARG A 147 10.78 1.47 -8.70
N ILE A 148 9.75 2.29 -8.99
CA ILE A 148 8.59 1.86 -9.78
C ILE A 148 9.00 1.52 -11.24
N CYS A 149 10.03 2.18 -11.76
CA CYS A 149 10.55 1.96 -13.10
C CYS A 149 11.53 0.78 -13.20
N SER A 150 12.28 0.46 -12.13
CA SER A 150 13.14 -0.73 -12.05
C SER A 150 12.35 -2.01 -11.80
N ASP A 151 11.26 -1.93 -11.05
CA ASP A 151 10.42 -3.06 -10.65
C ASP A 151 9.25 -3.29 -11.63
N GLY A 152 9.46 -3.04 -12.94
CA GLY A 152 8.44 -3.22 -14.00
C GLY A 152 7.66 -4.54 -13.85
N PRO A 153 6.38 -4.58 -14.26
CA PRO A 153 5.31 -5.38 -13.67
C PRO A 153 5.72 -6.85 -13.49
N SER A 154 6.29 -7.12 -12.33
CA SER A 154 6.65 -8.46 -11.91
C SER A 154 5.49 -8.95 -11.06
N VAL A 155 4.76 -9.92 -11.60
CA VAL A 155 3.81 -10.81 -10.90
C VAL A 155 2.37 -10.30 -10.76
N LEU A 156 1.57 -10.46 -11.84
CA LEU A 156 0.15 -10.84 -11.79
C LEU A 156 -0.21 -11.79 -12.97
N GLU A 157 0.64 -12.79 -13.23
CA GLU A 157 0.22 -14.04 -13.91
C GLU A 157 0.56 -15.23 -13.02
#